data_AF-A0A537J6Y6-F1
#
_entry.id   AF-A0A537J6Y6-F1
#
_cell.length_a   1.000
_cell.length_b   1.000
_cell.length_c   1.000
_cell.angle_alpha   90.00
_cell.angle_beta   90.00
_cell.angle_gamma   90.00
#
_symmetry.space_group_name_H-M   'P 1'
#
loop_
_entity.id
_entity.type
_entity.pdbx_description
1 polymer ?
#
loop_
_entity_poly.entity_id
_entity_poly.type
_entity_poly.pdbx_seq_one_letter_code
_entity_poly.pdbx_strand_id
1 'polypeptide(L)'
;MGLYLAAALWAQDEGVPLRLLYDGFAPPLPYRWVRPPARLAAENQPPEAGAGSIALRAGSESEYASIGTGDGQAFVIFPPDAVAPSNNEAAARVTLTPLDPSTIGPPPEGTRIDGNAYRIAATYVASRRPAVLRRPVTVVLRYPTVGTGVLRFAVSGWIPLRTTNVHMALQDIAETDRLGIFAAAAPVGGPFAVLPGLPGGMAAVSGALGLILVIFILLRRRGASRRPAGVSSSSGP
;
A
#
# COMPACT_ATOMS: atom_id res chain seq x y z
N MET A 1 -8.83 -3.97 -20.67
CA MET A 1 -8.78 -4.88 -19.50
C MET A 1 -8.02 -6.19 -19.80
N GLY A 2 -6.99 -6.14 -20.66
CA GLY A 2 -6.16 -7.30 -21.02
C GLY A 2 -4.72 -7.24 -20.49
N LEU A 3 -4.26 -6.08 -20.01
CA LEU A 3 -2.92 -5.93 -19.43
C LEU A 3 -2.80 -6.40 -17.98
N TYR A 4 -3.91 -6.51 -17.24
CA TYR A 4 -3.90 -6.91 -15.83
C TYR A 4 -3.57 -8.39 -15.60
N LEU A 5 -3.87 -9.26 -16.57
CA LEU A 5 -3.51 -10.68 -16.48
C LEU A 5 -2.04 -10.92 -16.83
N ALA A 6 -1.41 -10.07 -17.65
CA ALA A 6 -0.01 -10.22 -18.03
C ALA A 6 0.95 -9.88 -16.90
N ALA A 7 0.68 -8.84 -16.10
CA ALA A 7 1.52 -8.47 -14.96
C ALA A 7 1.44 -9.47 -13.81
N ALA A 8 0.24 -10.02 -13.55
CA ALA A 8 0.04 -11.04 -12.52
C ALA A 8 0.69 -12.40 -12.87
N LEU A 9 0.81 -12.72 -14.17
CA LEU A 9 1.49 -13.93 -14.63
C LEU A 9 3.02 -13.75 -14.71
N TRP A 10 3.53 -12.53 -14.91
CA TRP A 10 4.97 -12.25 -14.85
C TRP A 10 5.54 -12.27 -13.42
N ALA A 11 4.78 -11.80 -12.43
CA ALA A 11 5.22 -11.78 -11.03
C ALA A 11 5.27 -13.18 -10.37
N GLN A 12 4.62 -14.18 -10.97
CA GLN A 12 4.63 -15.56 -10.47
C GLN A 12 5.97 -16.28 -10.73
N ASP A 13 6.75 -15.81 -11.70
CA ASP A 13 8.03 -16.45 -12.07
C ASP A 13 9.20 -16.03 -11.15
N GLU A 14 9.07 -14.93 -10.38
CA GLU A 14 10.14 -14.39 -9.52
C GLU A 14 9.93 -14.60 -8.01
N GLY A 15 8.90 -15.34 -7.60
CA GLY A 15 8.73 -15.74 -6.18
C GLY A 15 8.54 -14.59 -5.19
N VAL A 16 8.18 -13.38 -5.65
CA VAL A 16 7.86 -12.24 -4.79
C VAL A 16 6.36 -12.25 -4.47
N PRO A 17 5.93 -12.56 -3.24
CA PRO A 17 4.53 -12.41 -2.87
C PRO A 17 4.21 -10.92 -2.76
N LEU A 18 3.77 -10.32 -3.86
CA LEU A 18 3.01 -9.09 -3.84
C LEU A 18 1.67 -9.39 -3.15
N ARG A 19 1.64 -9.26 -1.83
CA ARG A 19 0.38 -9.10 -1.10
C ARG A 19 -0.18 -7.73 -1.46
N LEU A 20 -0.94 -7.67 -2.55
CA LEU A 20 -1.91 -6.59 -2.73
C LEU A 20 -2.85 -6.67 -1.53
N LEU A 21 -2.79 -5.68 -0.65
CA LEU A 21 -3.43 -5.68 0.67
C LEU A 21 -4.97 -5.69 0.63
N TYR A 22 -5.57 -5.80 -0.56
CA TYR A 22 -7.02 -5.76 -0.77
C TYR A 22 -7.45 -6.76 -1.86
N ASP A 23 -8.19 -7.80 -1.45
CA ASP A 23 -9.02 -8.65 -2.33
C ASP A 23 -10.27 -7.92 -2.87
N GLY A 24 -10.38 -6.60 -2.69
CA GLY A 24 -11.39 -5.76 -3.35
C GLY A 24 -12.84 -5.89 -2.84
N PHE A 25 -13.12 -6.67 -1.79
CA PHE A 25 -14.49 -6.94 -1.34
C PHE A 25 -14.94 -6.24 -0.04
N ALA A 26 -14.06 -5.59 0.72
CA ALA A 26 -14.43 -4.89 1.97
C ALA A 26 -14.08 -3.40 1.90
N PRO A 27 -14.95 -2.49 2.42
CA PRO A 27 -14.63 -1.07 2.52
C PRO A 27 -13.38 -0.88 3.39
N PRO A 28 -12.50 0.08 3.06
CA PRO A 28 -11.29 0.30 3.83
C PRO A 28 -11.63 0.71 5.27
N LEU A 29 -10.87 0.19 6.24
CA LEU A 29 -11.07 0.51 7.66
C LEU A 29 -11.04 2.03 7.89
N PRO A 30 -11.80 2.57 8.85
CA PRO A 30 -11.73 3.98 9.21
C PRO A 30 -10.30 4.41 9.51
N TYR A 31 -9.92 5.61 9.04
CA TYR A 31 -8.60 6.16 9.33
C TYR A 31 -8.52 6.61 10.80
N ARG A 32 -7.45 6.22 11.48
CA ARG A 32 -7.16 6.51 12.88
C ARG A 32 -6.17 7.65 12.97
N TRP A 33 -6.60 8.79 13.49
CA TRP A 33 -5.82 10.02 13.52
C TRP A 33 -5.14 10.19 14.87
N VAL A 34 -3.88 10.64 14.87
CA VAL A 34 -3.23 11.20 16.08
C VAL A 34 -3.96 12.47 16.50
N ARG A 35 -4.28 13.35 15.53
CA ARG A 35 -5.09 14.55 15.71
C ARG A 35 -6.23 14.54 14.68
N PRO A 36 -7.44 14.08 15.04
CA PRO A 36 -8.55 14.00 14.10
C PRO A 36 -9.07 15.38 13.71
N PRO A 37 -9.56 15.55 12.46
CA PRO A 37 -10.43 16.68 12.12
C PRO A 37 -11.63 16.73 13.07
N ALA A 38 -12.08 17.94 13.45
CA ALA A 38 -13.13 18.13 14.46
C ALA A 38 -14.39 17.25 14.23
N ARG A 39 -14.83 17.14 12.96
CA ARG A 39 -15.99 16.31 12.58
C ARG A 39 -15.82 14.81 12.80
N LEU A 40 -14.58 14.32 12.85
CA LEU A 40 -14.24 12.91 13.02
C LEU A 40 -13.78 12.60 14.46
N ALA A 41 -13.60 13.62 15.31
CA ALA A 41 -12.99 13.46 16.62
C ALA A 41 -13.79 12.53 17.55
N ALA A 42 -15.12 12.54 17.46
CA ALA A 42 -15.99 11.73 18.31
C ALA A 42 -15.88 10.22 18.04
N GLU A 43 -15.60 9.83 16.79
CA GLU A 43 -15.54 8.43 16.34
C GLU A 43 -14.09 7.94 16.14
N ASN A 44 -13.11 8.82 16.38
CA ASN A 44 -11.71 8.51 16.16
C ASN A 44 -11.19 7.50 17.19
N GLN A 45 -10.48 6.49 16.69
CA GLN A 45 -9.65 5.63 17.53
C GLN A 45 -8.18 6.09 17.44
N PRO A 46 -7.40 5.95 18.52
CA PRO A 46 -5.96 6.19 18.45
C PRO A 46 -5.29 5.29 17.41
N PRO A 47 -4.34 5.80 16.60
CA PRO A 47 -3.59 4.99 15.66
C PRO A 47 -2.68 4.01 16.40
N GLU A 48 -2.46 2.87 15.76
CA GLU A 48 -1.60 1.82 16.32
C GLU A 48 -0.16 2.00 15.85
N ALA A 49 0.79 1.68 16.73
CA ALA A 49 2.19 1.60 16.36
C ALA A 49 2.49 0.29 15.60
N GLY A 50 3.65 0.24 14.96
CA GLY A 50 4.21 -0.95 14.34
C GLY A 50 5.57 -1.27 14.92
N ALA A 51 5.89 -2.56 15.06
CA ALA A 51 7.23 -3.01 15.40
C ALA A 51 7.52 -4.38 14.79
N GLY A 52 8.76 -4.60 14.40
CA GLY A 52 9.23 -5.87 13.84
C GLY A 52 10.74 -5.99 13.91
N SER A 53 11.28 -7.07 13.37
CA SER A 53 12.72 -7.31 13.29
C SER A 53 13.12 -7.76 11.91
N ILE A 54 14.28 -7.29 11.44
CA ILE A 54 14.95 -7.73 10.24
C ILE A 54 16.08 -8.65 10.69
N ALA A 55 16.07 -9.91 10.27
CA ALA A 55 17.17 -10.82 10.55
C ALA A 55 18.41 -10.43 9.74
N LEU A 56 19.59 -10.58 10.34
CA LEU A 56 20.88 -10.42 9.68
C LEU A 56 21.54 -11.80 9.60
N ARG A 57 21.79 -12.29 8.39
CA ARG A 57 22.46 -13.57 8.20
C ARG A 57 23.90 -13.49 8.67
N ALA A 58 24.40 -14.61 9.18
CA ALA A 58 25.81 -14.76 9.53
C ALA A 58 26.67 -14.43 8.31
N GLY A 59 27.32 -13.27 8.33
CA GLY A 59 28.28 -12.89 7.29
C GLY A 59 27.89 -11.74 6.34
N SER A 60 26.69 -11.13 6.39
CA SER A 60 26.50 -9.66 6.18
C SER A 60 25.14 -9.16 5.62
N GLU A 61 24.23 -10.05 5.28
CA GLU A 61 23.05 -9.69 4.50
C GLU A 61 21.79 -9.60 5.36
N SER A 62 21.08 -8.48 5.26
CA SER A 62 19.77 -8.35 5.89
C SER A 62 18.73 -9.08 5.05
N GLU A 63 17.87 -9.87 5.69
CA GLU A 63 16.77 -10.53 4.99
C GLU A 63 15.70 -9.52 4.54
N TYR A 64 14.83 -9.95 3.63
CA TYR A 64 13.62 -9.20 3.32
C TYR A 64 12.76 -9.03 4.58
N ALA A 65 12.18 -7.85 4.75
CA ALA A 65 11.19 -7.62 5.79
C ALA A 65 10.14 -6.60 5.36
N SER A 66 8.90 -6.79 5.80
CA SER A 66 7.83 -5.81 5.69
C SER A 66 7.22 -5.61 7.07
N ILE A 67 7.29 -4.38 7.58
CA ILE A 67 6.81 -4.02 8.90
C ILE A 67 5.74 -2.95 8.74
N GLY A 68 4.56 -3.20 9.31
CA GLY A 68 3.42 -2.28 9.28
C GLY A 68 2.95 -1.88 10.67
N THR A 69 2.17 -0.80 10.73
CA THR A 69 1.35 -0.49 11.90
C THR A 69 0.19 -1.48 12.02
N GLY A 70 -0.29 -1.73 13.25
CA GLY A 70 -1.38 -2.69 13.49
C GLY A 70 -2.69 -2.31 12.81
N ASP A 71 -2.91 -1.02 12.56
CA ASP A 71 -4.06 -0.46 11.84
C ASP A 71 -3.87 -0.38 10.32
N GLY A 72 -2.73 -0.85 9.79
CA GLY A 72 -2.46 -0.90 8.34
C GLY A 72 -2.32 0.48 7.68
N GLN A 73 -2.00 1.53 8.43
CA GLN A 73 -1.89 2.89 7.89
C GLN A 73 -0.49 3.25 7.39
N ALA A 74 0.56 2.58 7.89
CA ALA A 74 1.92 2.77 7.40
C ALA A 74 2.68 1.46 7.34
N PHE A 75 3.50 1.30 6.30
CA PHE A 75 4.42 0.18 6.13
C PHE A 75 5.78 0.66 5.68
N VAL A 76 6.81 -0.09 6.04
CA VAL A 76 8.14 -0.01 5.46
C VAL A 76 8.59 -1.39 5.01
N ILE A 77 9.08 -1.46 3.77
CA ILE A 77 9.52 -2.68 3.12
C ILE A 77 11.02 -2.56 2.88
N PHE A 78 11.77 -3.49 3.46
CA PHE A 78 13.20 -3.63 3.33
C PHE A 78 13.46 -4.75 2.32
N PRO A 79 14.01 -4.46 1.13
CA PRO A 79 14.50 -5.52 0.26
C PRO A 79 15.68 -6.25 0.93
N PRO A 80 16.07 -7.44 0.43
CA PRO A 80 17.32 -8.06 0.83
C PRO A 80 18.50 -7.07 0.73
N ASP A 81 19.42 -7.15 1.69
CA ASP A 81 20.62 -6.31 1.85
C ASP A 81 20.37 -4.82 2.11
N ALA A 82 19.12 -4.42 2.39
CA ALA A 82 18.79 -3.03 2.69
C ALA A 82 19.50 -2.49 3.93
N VAL A 83 19.69 -3.32 4.97
CA VAL A 83 20.40 -2.94 6.19
C VAL A 83 21.85 -3.42 6.14
N ALA A 84 22.78 -2.54 6.50
CA ALA A 84 24.19 -2.88 6.58
C ALA A 84 24.45 -3.97 7.62
N PRO A 85 25.44 -4.85 7.39
CA PRO A 85 25.95 -5.70 8.44
C PRO A 85 26.61 -4.87 9.53
N SER A 86 26.60 -5.40 10.73
CA SER A 86 27.43 -4.92 11.82
C SER A 86 27.92 -6.12 12.61
N ASN A 87 29.16 -6.08 13.05
CA ASN A 87 29.75 -7.15 13.85
C ASN A 87 28.91 -7.38 15.11
N ASN A 88 28.70 -8.65 15.46
CA ASN A 88 27.92 -9.08 16.63
C ASN A 88 26.44 -8.69 16.60
N GLU A 89 25.87 -8.37 15.43
CA GLU A 89 24.44 -8.11 15.27
C GLU A 89 23.75 -9.26 14.54
N ALA A 90 22.72 -9.84 15.16
CA ALA A 90 21.89 -10.88 14.54
C ALA A 90 20.59 -10.31 13.93
N ALA A 91 20.20 -9.08 14.30
CA ALA A 91 18.98 -8.46 13.83
C ALA A 91 19.00 -6.93 13.98
N ALA A 92 18.11 -6.27 13.24
CA ALA A 92 17.73 -4.88 13.48
C ALA A 92 16.25 -4.80 13.84
N ARG A 93 15.91 -4.14 14.95
CA ARG A 93 14.52 -3.84 15.33
C ARG A 93 14.03 -2.61 14.58
N VAL A 94 12.85 -2.72 13.97
CA VAL A 94 12.17 -1.64 13.27
C VAL A 94 10.95 -1.20 14.06
N THR A 95 10.70 0.10 14.13
CA THR A 95 9.51 0.69 14.75
C THR A 95 8.87 1.73 13.83
N LEU A 96 7.55 1.75 13.79
CA LEU A 96 6.72 2.77 13.15
C LEU A 96 5.88 3.43 14.24
N THR A 97 6.14 4.69 14.54
CA THR A 97 5.42 5.44 15.57
C THR A 97 4.58 6.53 14.91
N PRO A 98 3.23 6.49 15.05
CA PRO A 98 2.37 7.57 14.61
C PRO A 98 2.71 8.87 15.36
N LEU A 99 2.74 9.98 14.64
CA LEU A 99 3.06 11.31 15.14
C LEU A 99 2.04 12.32 14.63
N ASP A 100 1.86 13.38 15.41
CA ASP A 100 1.08 14.54 15.03
C ASP A 100 1.89 15.44 14.09
N PRO A 101 1.55 15.55 12.80
CA PRO A 101 2.35 16.31 11.85
C PRO A 101 2.43 17.80 12.17
N SER A 102 1.44 18.36 12.86
CA SER A 102 1.43 19.78 13.23
C SER A 102 2.48 20.14 14.28
N THR A 103 3.04 19.14 14.98
CA THR A 103 4.11 19.32 15.97
C THR A 103 5.51 19.23 15.37
N ILE A 104 5.63 18.86 14.09
CA ILE A 104 6.92 18.61 13.43
C ILE A 104 7.41 19.87 12.69
N GLY A 105 6.55 20.45 11.85
CA GLY A 105 6.87 21.63 11.06
C GLY A 105 5.89 21.83 9.91
N PRO A 106 5.81 23.05 9.34
CA PRO A 106 4.88 23.36 8.27
C PRO A 106 5.24 22.61 6.97
N PRO A 107 4.26 22.05 6.24
CA PRO A 107 4.50 21.44 4.93
C PRO A 107 4.94 22.48 3.88
N PRO A 108 5.51 22.06 2.74
CA PRO A 108 5.85 22.96 1.65
C PRO A 108 4.66 23.79 1.17
N GLU A 109 4.92 25.01 0.70
CA GLU A 109 3.88 25.90 0.18
C GLU A 109 3.01 25.20 -0.88
N GLY A 110 1.71 25.45 -0.84
CA GLY A 110 0.76 24.81 -1.75
C GLY A 110 0.39 23.37 -1.38
N THR A 111 0.93 22.82 -0.28
CA THR A 111 0.61 21.46 0.19
C THR A 111 0.11 21.45 1.63
N ARG A 112 -0.58 20.36 1.99
CA ARG A 112 -0.99 20.01 3.35
C ARG A 112 -0.58 18.58 3.64
N ILE A 113 -0.32 18.26 4.90
CA ILE A 113 -0.23 16.86 5.33
C ILE A 113 -1.64 16.25 5.30
N ASP A 114 -1.78 15.06 4.73
CA ASP A 114 -3.03 14.30 4.64
C ASP A 114 -2.94 13.02 5.49
N GLY A 115 -3.33 13.12 6.76
CA GLY A 115 -3.26 12.03 7.72
C GLY A 115 -2.25 12.26 8.83
N ASN A 116 -1.66 11.17 9.32
CA ASN A 116 -0.61 11.19 10.35
C ASN A 116 0.79 11.31 9.73
N ALA A 117 1.75 11.74 10.55
CA ALA A 117 3.16 11.46 10.28
C ALA A 117 3.57 10.14 10.94
N TYR A 118 4.63 9.50 10.45
CA TYR A 118 5.16 8.26 11.01
C TYR A 118 6.67 8.36 11.16
N ARG A 119 7.17 8.20 12.39
CA ARG A 119 8.59 7.98 12.63
C ARG A 119 8.91 6.52 12.37
N ILE A 120 9.69 6.28 11.33
CA ILE A 120 10.21 4.97 10.96
C ILE A 120 11.68 4.95 11.39
N ALA A 121 12.02 4.03 12.27
CA ALA A 121 13.38 3.87 12.78
C ALA A 121 13.77 2.40 12.77
N ALA A 122 15.05 2.14 12.53
CA ALA A 122 15.67 0.84 12.66
C ALA A 122 16.90 0.94 13.56
N THR A 123 17.04 0.02 14.51
CA THR A 123 18.16 -0.03 15.46
C THR A 123 18.69 -1.44 15.55
N TYR A 124 19.99 -1.61 15.49
CA TYR A 124 20.61 -2.91 15.73
C TYR A 124 20.30 -3.41 17.16
N VAL A 125 20.03 -4.70 17.32
CA VAL A 125 19.50 -5.24 18.58
C VAL A 125 20.53 -5.24 19.70
N ALA A 126 21.78 -5.64 19.44
CA ALA A 126 22.80 -5.77 20.48
C ALA A 126 23.40 -4.41 20.85
N SER A 127 23.87 -3.64 19.86
CA SER A 127 24.52 -2.35 20.08
C SER A 127 23.56 -1.20 20.35
N ARG A 128 22.27 -1.34 20.00
CA ARG A 128 21.23 -0.30 20.07
C ARG A 128 21.54 0.96 19.25
N ARG A 129 22.52 0.89 18.34
CA ARG A 129 22.83 1.98 17.42
C ARG A 129 21.82 2.01 16.28
N PRO A 130 21.58 3.19 15.66
CA PRO A 130 20.78 3.26 14.44
C PRO A 130 21.34 2.32 13.37
N ALA A 131 20.45 1.59 12.72
CA ALA A 131 20.82 0.74 11.60
C ALA A 131 21.13 1.60 10.37
N VAL A 132 22.13 1.20 9.60
CA VAL A 132 22.55 1.93 8.39
C VAL A 132 21.89 1.29 7.18
N LEU A 133 21.28 2.11 6.30
CA LEU A 133 20.76 1.62 5.03
C LEU A 133 21.88 1.56 3.98
N ARG A 134 21.92 0.49 3.19
CA ARG A 134 22.78 0.33 1.99
C ARG A 134 22.00 0.25 0.69
N ARG A 135 20.70 -0.05 0.76
CA ARG A 135 19.77 0.04 -0.37
C ARG A 135 18.57 0.89 0.01
N PRO A 136 17.91 1.54 -0.98
CA PRO A 136 16.63 2.18 -0.76
C PRO A 136 15.60 1.19 -0.17
N VAL A 137 14.72 1.72 0.66
CA VAL A 137 13.56 1.00 1.22
C VAL A 137 12.29 1.65 0.70
N THR A 138 11.21 0.88 0.68
CA THR A 138 9.90 1.39 0.25
C THR A 138 9.07 1.77 1.46
N VAL A 139 8.58 3.01 1.50
CA VAL A 139 7.58 3.48 2.46
C VAL A 139 6.23 3.50 1.77
N VAL A 140 5.23 2.89 2.41
CA VAL A 140 3.84 2.90 1.96
C VAL A 140 2.99 3.57 3.02
N LEU A 141 2.33 4.66 2.67
CA LEU A 141 1.45 5.41 3.56
C LEU A 141 0.03 5.34 3.04
N ARG A 142 -0.90 4.89 3.87
CA ARG A 142 -2.31 5.08 3.60
C ARG A 142 -2.69 6.53 3.93
N TYR A 143 -3.47 7.16 3.06
CA TYR A 143 -4.02 8.49 3.31
C TYR A 143 -5.55 8.45 3.46
N PRO A 144 -6.14 9.39 4.21
CA PRO A 144 -7.57 9.39 4.48
C PRO A 144 -8.42 10.11 3.41
N THR A 145 -7.86 11.04 2.62
CA THR A 145 -8.66 11.87 1.71
C THR A 145 -8.18 11.82 0.26
N VAL A 146 -7.09 12.51 -0.07
CA VAL A 146 -6.68 12.80 -1.46
C VAL A 146 -5.17 12.71 -1.65
N GLY A 147 -4.43 12.14 -0.70
CA GLY A 147 -2.97 12.01 -0.74
C GLY A 147 -2.45 11.77 -2.15
N THR A 148 -1.45 12.55 -2.53
CA THR A 148 -0.85 12.57 -3.87
C THR A 148 0.67 12.42 -3.82
N GLY A 149 1.25 12.21 -2.64
CA GLY A 149 2.69 12.36 -2.44
C GLY A 149 3.15 11.99 -1.04
N VAL A 150 4.39 11.53 -0.92
CA VAL A 150 5.07 11.30 0.35
C VAL A 150 6.08 12.42 0.59
N LEU A 151 6.07 12.96 1.81
CA LEU A 151 7.10 13.86 2.31
C LEU A 151 7.97 13.14 3.35
N ARG A 152 9.27 13.43 3.37
CA ARG A 152 10.20 13.03 4.43
C ARG A 152 10.71 14.27 5.15
N PHE A 153 10.63 14.28 6.47
CA PHE A 153 11.16 15.39 7.27
C PHE A 153 12.69 15.32 7.38
N ALA A 154 13.34 16.45 7.16
CA ALA A 154 14.76 16.67 7.35
C ALA A 154 14.99 17.97 8.14
N VAL A 155 16.25 18.29 8.43
CA VAL A 155 16.62 19.53 9.15
C VAL A 155 16.13 20.78 8.42
N SER A 156 16.09 20.75 7.08
CA SER A 156 15.58 21.83 6.22
C SER A 156 14.05 21.88 6.12
N GLY A 157 13.32 21.03 6.86
CA GLY A 157 11.87 20.86 6.74
C GLY A 157 11.47 19.63 5.91
N TRP A 158 10.23 19.62 5.46
CA TRP A 158 9.68 18.53 4.67
C TRP A 158 10.20 18.53 3.23
N ILE A 159 10.70 17.37 2.79
CA ILE A 159 11.23 17.17 1.45
C ILE A 159 10.30 16.21 0.70
N PRO A 160 9.80 16.56 -0.50
CA PRO A 160 9.00 15.66 -1.31
C PRO A 160 9.85 14.48 -1.83
N LEU A 161 9.27 13.29 -1.80
CA LEU A 161 9.83 12.10 -2.42
C LEU A 161 9.14 11.83 -3.76
N ARG A 162 9.81 11.07 -4.63
CA ARG A 162 9.15 10.50 -5.81
C ARG A 162 8.11 9.50 -5.32
N THR A 163 6.85 9.73 -5.68
CA THR A 163 5.72 8.94 -5.20
C THR A 163 4.94 8.32 -6.34
N THR A 164 4.62 7.03 -6.18
CA THR A 164 3.58 6.35 -6.94
C THR A 164 2.33 6.35 -6.09
N ASN A 165 1.30 7.03 -6.56
CA ASN A 165 0.01 7.05 -5.90
C ASN A 165 -0.90 5.93 -6.44
N VAL A 166 -1.51 5.17 -5.54
CA VAL A 166 -2.46 4.10 -5.81
C VAL A 166 -3.83 4.51 -5.26
N HIS A 167 -4.50 5.43 -5.97
CA HIS A 167 -5.77 6.04 -5.56
C HIS A 167 -6.83 5.05 -5.07
N MET A 168 -6.98 3.92 -5.76
CA MET A 168 -8.00 2.91 -5.42
C MET A 168 -7.75 2.22 -4.07
N ALA A 169 -6.51 2.20 -3.61
CA ALA A 169 -6.11 1.65 -2.31
C ALA A 169 -5.88 2.73 -1.25
N LEU A 170 -6.04 4.01 -1.63
CA LEU A 170 -5.71 5.18 -0.80
C LEU A 170 -4.27 5.11 -0.27
N GLN A 171 -3.31 4.74 -1.13
CA GLN A 171 -1.92 4.54 -0.74
C GLN A 171 -0.96 5.38 -1.57
N ASP A 172 0.00 6.01 -0.89
CA ASP A 172 1.17 6.63 -1.47
C ASP A 172 2.40 5.76 -1.22
N ILE A 173 3.14 5.44 -2.27
CA ILE A 173 4.33 4.58 -2.25
C ILE A 173 5.53 5.42 -2.64
N ALA A 174 6.57 5.46 -1.82
CA ALA A 174 7.81 6.15 -2.12
C ALA A 174 9.03 5.32 -1.74
N GLU A 175 10.10 5.45 -2.53
CA GLU A 175 11.41 4.91 -2.16
C GLU A 175 12.22 5.96 -1.40
N THR A 176 13.04 5.50 -0.46
CA THR A 176 13.92 6.37 0.31
C THR A 176 15.21 5.66 0.71
N ASP A 177 16.32 6.41 0.68
CA ASP A 177 17.64 5.99 1.13
C ASP A 177 17.88 6.28 2.63
N ARG A 178 16.90 6.88 3.31
CA ARG A 178 17.03 7.33 4.71
C ARG A 178 15.75 7.06 5.47
N LEU A 179 15.86 6.41 6.62
CA LEU A 179 14.79 6.37 7.62
C LEU A 179 14.60 7.75 8.27
N GLY A 180 13.48 7.96 8.96
CA GLY A 180 13.12 9.27 9.50
C GLY A 180 11.62 9.40 9.74
N ILE A 181 11.12 10.63 9.57
CA ILE A 181 9.68 10.91 9.72
C ILE A 181 9.08 11.13 8.34
N PHE A 182 7.97 10.47 8.06
CA PHE A 182 7.28 10.50 6.78
C PHE A 182 5.83 10.87 6.94
N ALA A 183 5.23 11.51 5.94
CA ALA A 183 3.81 11.81 5.94
C ALA A 183 3.28 11.84 4.50
N ALA A 184 2.02 11.43 4.31
CA ALA A 184 1.33 11.65 3.05
C ALA A 184 0.94 13.13 2.95
N ALA A 185 0.93 13.67 1.73
CA ALA A 185 0.62 15.06 1.46
C ALA A 185 -0.33 15.19 0.27
N ALA A 186 -1.10 16.27 0.28
CA ALA A 186 -2.03 16.63 -0.78
C ALA A 186 -1.91 18.14 -1.09
N PRO A 187 -2.32 18.60 -2.28
CA PRO A 187 -2.40 20.02 -2.57
C PRO A 187 -3.39 20.73 -1.63
N VAL A 188 -3.11 21.98 -1.25
CA VAL A 188 -4.13 22.84 -0.63
C VAL A 188 -5.24 23.10 -1.66
N GLY A 189 -6.51 23.06 -1.24
CA GLY A 189 -7.65 23.27 -2.13
C GLY A 189 -8.03 22.08 -3.05
N GLY A 190 -7.28 20.98 -3.02
CA GLY A 190 -7.69 19.74 -3.70
C GLY A 190 -9.03 19.20 -3.14
N PRO A 191 -9.92 18.64 -3.98
CA PRO A 191 -11.28 18.28 -3.58
C PRO A 191 -11.21 17.25 -2.45
N PHE A 192 -11.73 17.58 -1.26
CA PHE A 192 -11.90 16.57 -0.21
C PHE A 192 -12.79 15.46 -0.76
N ALA A 193 -12.22 14.30 -1.10
CA ALA A 193 -12.98 13.09 -1.32
C ALA A 193 -13.45 12.59 0.05
N VAL A 194 -14.46 13.26 0.62
CA VAL A 194 -15.29 12.67 1.67
C VAL A 194 -16.14 11.66 0.92
N LEU A 195 -15.80 10.37 0.98
CA LEU A 195 -16.76 9.33 0.63
C LEU A 195 -17.91 9.46 1.65
N PRO A 196 -19.09 10.00 1.27
CA PRO A 196 -20.19 10.11 2.19
C PRO A 196 -20.71 8.69 2.40
N GLY A 197 -20.86 8.27 3.65
CA GLY A 197 -21.69 7.13 3.97
C GLY A 197 -23.09 7.37 3.41
N LEU A 198 -23.47 6.63 2.36
CA LEU A 198 -24.82 6.63 1.81
C LEU A 198 -25.38 5.21 1.88
N PRO A 199 -26.49 4.98 2.62
CA PRO A 199 -27.19 3.70 2.69
C PRO A 199 -28.08 3.46 1.45
N GLY A 200 -27.56 3.69 0.24
CA GLY A 200 -28.33 3.61 -1.01
C GLY A 200 -27.56 3.19 -2.27
N GLY A 201 -26.23 3.00 -2.18
CA GLY A 201 -25.39 2.70 -3.34
C GLY A 201 -25.38 1.25 -3.85
N MET A 202 -26.11 0.33 -3.20
CA MET A 202 -26.09 -1.10 -3.56
C MET A 202 -27.00 -1.49 -4.73
N ALA A 203 -27.85 -0.58 -5.24
CA ALA A 203 -28.76 -0.92 -6.34
C ALA A 203 -28.17 -0.70 -7.74
N ALA A 204 -27.23 0.23 -7.92
CA ALA A 204 -26.76 0.61 -9.27
C ALA A 204 -25.60 -0.24 -9.81
N VAL A 205 -24.79 -0.86 -8.93
CA VAL A 205 -23.61 -1.65 -9.35
C VAL A 205 -24.00 -3.08 -9.76
N SER A 206 -25.10 -3.61 -9.20
CA SER A 206 -25.60 -4.96 -9.49
C SER A 206 -26.13 -5.13 -10.92
N GLY A 207 -26.66 -4.05 -11.52
CA GLY A 207 -27.21 -4.08 -12.88
C GLY A 207 -26.15 -4.22 -13.98
N ALA A 208 -24.99 -3.56 -13.81
CA ALA A 208 -23.93 -3.58 -14.82
C ALA A 208 -23.18 -4.92 -14.85
N LEU A 209 -22.91 -5.54 -13.68
CA LEU A 209 -22.28 -6.86 -13.61
C LEU A 209 -23.20 -7.99 -14.10
N GLY A 210 -24.50 -7.92 -13.76
CA GLY A 210 -25.49 -8.88 -14.26
C GLY A 210 -25.60 -8.86 -15.79
N LEU A 211 -25.59 -7.67 -16.39
CA LEU A 211 -25.67 -7.51 -17.84
C LEU A 211 -24.42 -8.04 -18.56
N ILE A 212 -23.22 -7.79 -18.02
CA ILE A 212 -21.96 -8.31 -18.59
C ILE A 212 -21.89 -9.83 -18.50
N LEU A 213 -22.32 -10.43 -17.38
CA LEU A 213 -22.35 -11.88 -17.22
C LEU A 213 -23.36 -12.55 -18.17
N VAL A 214 -24.55 -11.96 -18.35
CA VAL A 214 -25.57 -12.44 -19.29
C VAL A 214 -25.08 -12.35 -20.74
N ILE A 215 -24.45 -11.24 -21.13
CA ILE A 215 -23.85 -11.07 -22.46
C ILE A 215 -22.74 -12.12 -22.69
N PHE A 216 -21.89 -12.36 -21.69
CA PHE A 216 -20.81 -13.35 -21.79
C PHE A 216 -21.34 -14.79 -21.95
N ILE A 217 -22.41 -15.15 -21.22
CA ILE A 217 -23.06 -16.47 -21.33
C ILE A 217 -23.76 -16.63 -22.70
N LEU A 218 -24.45 -15.59 -23.19
CA LEU A 218 -25.12 -15.62 -24.49
C LEU A 218 -24.12 -15.72 -25.66
N LEU A 219 -22.98 -15.06 -25.56
CA LEU A 219 -21.90 -15.13 -26.56
C LEU A 219 -21.23 -16.52 -26.55
N ARG A 220 -21.04 -17.15 -25.39
CA ARG A 220 -20.52 -18.53 -25.30
C ARG A 220 -21.48 -19.57 -25.87
N ARG A 221 -22.79 -19.42 -25.67
CA ARG A 221 -23.79 -20.35 -26.24
C ARG A 221 -23.88 -20.28 -27.76
N ARG A 222 -23.65 -19.11 -28.36
CA ARG A 222 -23.63 -18.94 -29.83
C ARG A 222 -22.39 -19.55 -30.50
N GLY A 223 -21.26 -19.67 -29.79
CA GLY A 223 -20.06 -20.34 -30.28
C GLY A 223 -20.15 -21.87 -30.29
N ALA A 224 -20.99 -22.45 -29.43
CA ALA A 224 -21.12 -23.92 -29.30
C ALA A 224 -22.06 -24.57 -30.33
N SER A 225 -22.88 -23.79 -31.06
CA SER A 225 -23.87 -24.31 -32.02
C SER A 225 -23.45 -24.28 -33.49
N ARG A 226 -22.17 -24.01 -33.81
CA ARG A 226 -21.66 -24.10 -35.19
C ARG A 226 -20.60 -25.19 -35.30
N ARG A 227 -21.06 -26.45 -35.37
CA ARG A 227 -20.32 -27.57 -35.96
C ARG A 227 -21.15 -28.08 -37.15
N PRO A 228 -20.65 -28.07 -38.40
CA PRO A 228 -21.39 -28.58 -39.54
C PRO A 228 -21.55 -30.10 -39.46
N ALA A 229 -22.72 -30.59 -39.88
CA ALA A 229 -23.05 -32.00 -39.97
C ALA A 229 -22.18 -32.71 -41.02
N GLY A 230 -21.46 -33.75 -40.61
CA GLY A 230 -20.84 -34.73 -41.51
C GLY A 230 -21.87 -35.79 -41.88
N VAL A 231 -22.06 -35.97 -43.19
CA VAL A 231 -22.98 -36.93 -43.83
C VAL A 231 -22.46 -38.37 -43.67
N SER A 232 -23.40 -39.29 -43.47
CA SER A 232 -23.26 -40.75 -43.36
C SER A 232 -23.43 -41.48 -44.70
N SER A 233 -22.71 -42.60 -44.91
CA SER A 233 -23.14 -43.79 -45.70
C SER A 233 -22.14 -44.95 -45.48
N SER A 234 -22.52 -46.05 -44.80
CA SER A 234 -22.91 -47.40 -45.32
C SER A 234 -21.72 -48.20 -45.91
N SER A 235 -21.54 -49.52 -45.76
CA SER A 235 -22.38 -50.70 -45.46
C SER A 235 -21.48 -51.94 -45.20
N GLY A 236 -22.02 -53.00 -44.58
CA GLY A 236 -21.40 -54.34 -44.40
C GLY A 236 -21.19 -55.12 -45.72
N PRO A 237 -20.97 -56.45 -45.72
CA PRO A 237 -21.56 -57.47 -44.82
C PRO A 237 -20.68 -57.97 -43.66
#